data_AF-A0AA86VC42-F1
#
_entry.id   AF-A0AA86VC42-F1
#
_cell.length_a   1.000
_cell.length_b   1.000
_cell.length_c   1.000
_cell.angle_alpha   90.00
_cell.angle_beta   90.00
_cell.angle_gamma   90.00
#
_symmetry.space_group_name_H-M   'P 1'
#
loop_
_entity.id
_entity.type
_entity.pdbx_description
1 polymer ?
#
loop_
_entity_poly.entity_id
_entity_poly.type
_entity_poly.pdbx_seq_one_letter_code
_entity_poly.pdbx_strand_id
1 'polypeptide(L)'
;MINFVTILLHQHKHTLSMALSLFQNPTFLKPQHQSQPPTATARWGYVRVRCGGPRSQRGPLVKGRILSIEAIQAIQTLKRLHRTNPPNLPSLLSNTLTRLLKSDLLATLRELLRQRHCTLALHVFSTLRSEYGADLSLYAEMVQALAASDMHEHVDRLILDLEDENEIKCDDHKGLASFIKAVVAARRKESTVRIYELMKKSGYGTVTDPDEYVVKVLVYGFKSFGEEALAEEIQHNYKIVPAKFSRTQFNTLRN
;
A
#
# COMPACT_ATOMS: atom_id res chain seq x y z
N MET A 1 -30.67 20.46 16.21
CA MET A 1 -31.63 21.00 15.21
C MET A 1 -31.28 22.46 14.99
N ILE A 2 -31.28 22.93 13.73
CA ILE A 2 -31.08 24.33 13.25
C ILE A 2 -29.58 24.71 13.08
N ASN A 3 -28.96 24.60 11.90
CA ASN A 3 -29.04 25.40 10.65
C ASN A 3 -28.67 26.88 10.78
N PHE A 4 -27.54 27.27 10.19
CA PHE A 4 -27.15 28.63 9.80
C PHE A 4 -26.45 28.54 8.43
N VAL A 5 -27.15 28.71 7.31
CA VAL A 5 -27.44 29.97 6.57
C VAL A 5 -26.24 30.48 5.73
N THR A 6 -26.22 30.03 4.47
CA THR A 6 -26.27 30.77 3.19
C THR A 6 -25.81 32.24 3.08
N ILE A 7 -24.93 32.51 2.09
CA ILE A 7 -24.87 33.70 1.18
C ILE A 7 -24.18 33.18 -0.13
N LEU A 8 -24.75 32.97 -1.33
CA LEU A 8 -25.58 33.73 -2.32
C LEU A 8 -24.84 34.92 -2.98
N LEU A 9 -24.42 34.82 -4.26
CA LEU A 9 -24.89 35.57 -5.45
C LEU A 9 -23.74 35.59 -6.49
N HIS A 10 -23.86 35.72 -7.82
CA HIS A 10 -24.95 35.72 -8.79
C HIS A 10 -24.32 35.64 -10.21
N GLN A 11 -25.11 35.06 -11.11
CA GLN A 11 -25.10 35.00 -12.59
C GLN A 11 -24.22 35.98 -13.41
N HIS A 12 -23.69 35.47 -14.54
CA HIS A 12 -23.92 36.08 -15.85
C HIS A 12 -24.00 35.02 -16.96
N LYS A 13 -25.15 34.99 -17.66
CA LYS A 13 -25.36 34.25 -18.91
C LYS A 13 -24.78 35.04 -20.07
N HIS A 14 -24.17 34.37 -21.05
CA HIS A 14 -24.20 34.79 -22.45
C HIS A 14 -24.26 33.56 -23.36
N THR A 15 -24.98 33.77 -24.44
CA THR A 15 -25.65 32.86 -25.37
C THR A 15 -24.78 32.37 -26.53
N LEU A 16 -25.15 31.18 -27.03
CA LEU A 16 -25.11 30.69 -28.43
C LEU A 16 -23.75 30.62 -29.17
N SER A 17 -23.34 29.41 -29.55
CA SER A 17 -23.13 29.05 -30.96
C SER A 17 -22.92 27.54 -31.14
N MET A 18 -23.58 26.99 -32.17
CA MET A 18 -23.49 25.60 -32.61
C MET A 18 -22.20 25.31 -33.38
N ALA A 19 -21.70 24.08 -33.27
CA ALA A 19 -21.30 23.27 -34.43
C ALA A 19 -20.99 21.82 -34.01
N LEU A 20 -21.80 20.88 -34.50
CA LEU A 20 -21.40 19.48 -34.67
C LEU A 20 -20.52 19.36 -35.92
N SER A 21 -19.38 18.68 -35.81
CA SER A 21 -18.75 17.93 -36.91
C SER A 21 -17.93 16.81 -36.27
N LEU A 22 -18.47 15.58 -36.21
CA LEU A 22 -18.29 14.52 -37.20
C LEU A 22 -16.82 14.26 -37.56
N PHE A 23 -16.35 13.15 -36.99
CA PHE A 23 -15.23 12.32 -37.42
C PHE A 23 -14.93 12.38 -38.92
N GLN A 24 -13.66 12.57 -39.27
CA GLN A 24 -13.05 11.92 -40.44
C GLN A 24 -11.52 11.85 -40.31
N ASN A 25 -11.01 10.65 -40.56
CA ASN A 25 -9.61 10.21 -40.50
C ASN A 25 -8.64 11.10 -41.30
N PRO A 26 -7.41 11.36 -40.79
CA PRO A 26 -6.31 11.69 -41.65
C PRO A 26 -5.71 10.40 -42.24
N THR A 27 -5.84 10.28 -43.55
CA THR A 27 -5.19 9.29 -44.41
C THR A 27 -3.69 9.24 -44.15
N PHE A 28 -3.18 8.06 -43.82
CA PHE A 28 -1.78 7.78 -43.52
C PHE A 28 -0.96 7.82 -44.82
N LEU A 29 -0.37 8.97 -45.15
CA LEU A 29 0.60 9.06 -46.26
C LEU A 29 1.92 8.38 -45.86
N LYS A 30 2.29 7.37 -46.65
CA LYS A 30 3.53 6.59 -46.54
C LYS A 30 4.71 7.44 -47.05
N PRO A 31 5.81 7.62 -46.29
CA PRO A 31 6.99 8.29 -46.82
C PRO A 31 7.73 7.37 -47.78
N GLN A 32 7.96 7.83 -49.01
CA GLN A 32 8.92 7.21 -49.92
C GLN A 32 10.34 7.42 -49.41
N HIS A 33 11.06 6.32 -49.31
CA HIS A 33 12.46 6.23 -48.95
C HIS A 33 13.31 6.51 -50.19
N GLN A 34 14.12 7.57 -50.21
CA GLN A 34 15.22 7.72 -51.16
C GLN A 34 16.49 8.12 -50.41
N SER A 35 17.56 7.43 -50.74
CA SER A 35 18.81 7.33 -50.01
C SER A 35 19.98 7.99 -50.78
N GLN A 36 20.51 9.07 -50.19
CA GLN A 36 21.95 9.54 -50.13
C GLN A 36 22.68 9.95 -51.44
N PRO A 37 23.84 10.70 -51.42
CA PRO A 37 24.81 10.96 -50.32
C PRO A 37 25.27 12.46 -50.16
N PRO A 38 26.30 12.80 -49.33
CA PRO A 38 26.34 14.03 -48.53
C PRO A 38 27.16 15.18 -49.12
N THR A 39 26.84 16.41 -48.70
CA THR A 39 27.79 17.53 -48.71
C THR A 39 28.18 17.86 -47.27
N ALA A 40 29.47 17.75 -47.00
CA ALA A 40 30.09 18.02 -45.71
C ALA A 40 30.20 19.54 -45.49
N THR A 41 29.58 20.03 -44.42
CA THR A 41 30.02 21.25 -43.75
C THR A 41 30.00 21.02 -42.25
N ALA A 42 31.18 21.02 -41.66
CA ALA A 42 31.40 20.92 -40.21
C ALA A 42 30.75 22.11 -39.50
N ARG A 43 29.93 21.86 -38.47
CA ARG A 43 29.57 22.83 -37.43
C ARG A 43 29.09 22.10 -36.17
N TRP A 44 29.82 22.34 -35.08
CA TRP A 44 29.56 22.10 -33.66
C TRP A 44 28.72 20.91 -33.20
N GLY A 45 29.36 20.06 -32.39
CA GLY A 45 28.80 18.86 -31.80
C GLY A 45 27.62 19.11 -30.87
N TYR A 46 26.42 19.05 -31.42
CA TYR A 46 25.23 18.65 -30.67
C TYR A 46 25.09 17.13 -30.78
N VAL A 47 25.33 16.42 -29.68
CA VAL A 47 24.97 15.00 -29.57
C VAL A 47 23.45 14.92 -29.64
N ARG A 48 22.91 14.48 -30.78
CA ARG A 48 21.47 14.22 -30.93
C ARG A 48 21.11 12.99 -30.10
N VAL A 49 20.71 13.19 -28.84
CA VAL A 49 20.14 12.12 -28.02
C VAL A 49 18.80 11.70 -28.63
N ARG A 50 18.77 10.53 -29.28
CA ARG A 50 17.52 9.93 -29.75
C ARG A 50 16.89 9.13 -28.62
N CYS A 51 15.91 9.69 -27.95
CA CYS A 51 15.06 8.94 -27.02
C CYS A 51 14.04 8.11 -27.81
N GLY A 52 14.40 6.86 -28.13
CA GLY A 52 13.47 5.80 -28.55
C GLY A 52 13.04 5.84 -30.02
N GLY A 53 13.06 4.66 -30.67
CA GLY A 53 12.47 4.44 -31.98
C GLY A 53 10.94 4.60 -31.99
N PRO A 54 10.27 4.40 -33.15
CA PRO A 54 8.84 4.57 -33.29
C PRO A 54 8.06 3.85 -32.19
N ARG A 55 7.11 4.53 -31.53
CA ARG A 55 6.25 3.95 -30.48
C ARG A 55 5.51 2.68 -30.96
N SER A 56 5.40 2.47 -32.28
CA SER A 56 4.83 1.30 -32.93
C SER A 56 5.67 0.02 -32.86
N GLN A 57 6.94 0.08 -32.46
CA GLN A 57 7.81 -1.10 -32.26
C GLN A 57 7.93 -1.52 -30.79
N ARG A 58 7.18 -0.88 -29.89
CA ARG A 58 6.99 -1.45 -28.56
C ARG A 58 6.13 -2.69 -28.74
N GLY A 59 6.68 -3.87 -28.44
CA GLY A 59 5.87 -5.06 -28.28
C GLY A 59 4.73 -4.80 -27.28
N PRO A 60 3.67 -5.63 -27.28
CA PRO A 60 2.63 -5.53 -26.26
C PRO A 60 3.33 -5.43 -24.90
N LEU A 61 2.96 -4.44 -24.08
CA LEU A 61 3.42 -4.40 -22.70
C LEU A 61 3.03 -5.76 -22.13
N VAL A 62 4.03 -6.61 -21.90
CA VAL A 62 3.84 -7.98 -21.42
C VAL A 62 2.87 -7.89 -20.25
N LYS A 63 1.82 -8.72 -20.29
CA LYS A 63 0.69 -8.74 -19.35
C LYS A 63 1.22 -9.02 -17.94
N GLY A 64 1.72 -7.99 -17.28
CA GLY A 64 2.27 -8.02 -15.94
C GLY A 64 1.61 -6.91 -15.12
N ARG A 65 1.29 -7.24 -13.86
CA ARG A 65 0.72 -6.38 -12.80
C ARG A 65 -0.40 -5.46 -13.29
N ILE A 66 -1.65 -5.90 -13.05
CA ILE A 66 -2.85 -5.18 -13.44
C ILE A 66 -3.02 -3.97 -12.50
N LEU A 67 -2.36 -2.85 -12.83
CA LEU A 67 -2.68 -1.54 -12.28
C LEU A 67 -3.64 -0.85 -13.23
N SER A 68 -4.68 -0.23 -12.68
CA SER A 68 -5.52 0.67 -13.48
C SER A 68 -4.73 1.91 -13.90
N ILE A 69 -5.23 2.62 -14.91
CA ILE A 69 -4.65 3.90 -15.34
C ILE A 69 -4.69 4.91 -14.18
N GLU A 70 -5.75 4.90 -13.37
CA GLU A 70 -5.92 5.77 -12.21
C GLU A 70 -4.88 5.51 -11.14
N ALA A 71 -4.65 4.24 -10.77
CA ALA A 71 -3.61 3.85 -9.83
C ALA A 71 -2.21 4.27 -10.34
N ILE A 72 -1.92 4.06 -11.63
CA ILE A 72 -0.63 4.47 -12.22
C ILE A 72 -0.44 5.99 -12.11
N GLN A 73 -1.46 6.78 -12.46
CA GLN A 73 -1.41 8.24 -12.39
C GLN A 73 -1.29 8.74 -10.95
N ALA A 74 -1.97 8.10 -10.00
CA ALA A 74 -1.86 8.39 -8.58
C ALA A 74 -0.43 8.17 -8.09
N ILE A 75 0.13 6.98 -8.30
CA ILE A 75 1.51 6.65 -7.89
C ILE A 75 2.50 7.68 -8.44
N GLN A 76 2.41 8.02 -9.73
CA GLN A 76 3.29 9.01 -10.35
C GLN A 76 3.12 10.40 -9.73
N THR A 77 1.88 10.79 -9.42
CA THR A 77 1.58 12.08 -8.79
C THR A 77 2.09 12.15 -7.36
N LEU A 78 1.86 11.12 -6.54
CA LEU A 78 2.36 11.03 -5.17
C LEU A 78 3.89 11.12 -5.12
N LYS A 79 4.58 10.37 -5.99
CA LYS A 79 6.04 10.40 -6.09
C LYS A 79 6.57 11.77 -6.52
N ARG A 80 5.89 12.42 -7.47
CA ARG A 80 6.23 13.79 -7.90
C ARG A 80 6.06 14.78 -6.74
N LEU A 81 4.91 14.76 -6.06
CA LEU A 81 4.62 15.62 -4.93
C LEU A 81 5.65 15.45 -3.80
N HIS A 82 5.97 14.21 -3.44
CA HIS A 82 6.98 13.91 -2.42
C HIS A 82 8.37 14.43 -2.80
N ARG A 83 8.74 14.37 -4.09
CA ARG A 83 10.02 14.90 -4.57
C ARG A 83 10.05 16.44 -4.59
N THR A 84 8.96 17.08 -4.99
CA THR A 84 8.89 18.55 -5.08
C THR A 84 8.64 19.22 -3.74
N ASN A 85 8.09 18.48 -2.77
CA ASN A 85 7.76 18.91 -1.42
C ASN A 85 7.11 20.32 -1.36
N PRO A 86 5.96 20.53 -2.03
CA PRO A 86 5.28 21.82 -2.01
C PRO A 86 4.74 22.13 -0.61
N PRO A 87 4.52 23.42 -0.27
CA PRO A 87 4.09 23.82 1.08
C PRO A 87 2.72 23.23 1.48
N ASN A 88 1.87 22.92 0.51
CA ASN A 88 0.57 22.28 0.68
C ASN A 88 0.60 20.77 0.40
N LEU A 89 1.75 20.11 0.57
CA LEU A 89 1.91 18.67 0.31
C LEU A 89 0.81 17.80 0.96
N PRO A 90 0.46 17.95 2.26
CA PRO A 90 -0.54 17.08 2.89
C PRO A 90 -1.92 17.15 2.20
N SER A 91 -2.37 18.35 1.83
CA SER A 91 -3.67 18.52 1.16
C SER A 91 -3.63 18.01 -0.27
N LEU A 92 -2.52 18.15 -0.99
CA LEU A 92 -2.37 17.60 -2.34
C LEU A 92 -2.34 16.07 -2.35
N LEU A 93 -1.68 15.45 -1.36
CA LEU A 93 -1.70 14.00 -1.18
C LEU A 93 -3.13 13.53 -0.89
N SER A 94 -3.78 14.11 0.12
CA SER A 94 -5.16 13.78 0.49
C SER A 94 -6.12 13.92 -0.70
N ASN A 95 -6.11 15.07 -1.40
CA ASN A 95 -6.95 15.31 -2.57
C ASN A 95 -6.75 14.30 -3.71
N THR A 96 -5.55 13.74 -3.84
CA THR A 96 -5.25 12.71 -4.84
C THR A 96 -5.81 11.36 -4.39
N LEU A 97 -5.65 11.02 -3.11
CA LEU A 97 -6.00 9.71 -2.57
C LEU A 97 -7.51 9.52 -2.36
N THR A 98 -8.20 10.52 -1.82
CA THR A 98 -9.64 10.43 -1.48
C THR A 98 -10.56 10.35 -2.70
N ARG A 99 -10.02 10.51 -3.92
CA ARG A 99 -10.76 10.35 -5.18
C ARG A 99 -10.61 8.96 -5.80
N LEU A 100 -9.68 8.15 -5.30
CA LEU A 100 -9.41 6.83 -5.84
C LEU A 100 -10.41 5.82 -5.28
N LEU A 101 -10.84 4.89 -6.13
CA LEU A 101 -11.64 3.74 -5.70
C LEU A 101 -10.82 2.86 -4.74
N LYS A 102 -11.49 2.11 -3.86
CA LYS A 102 -10.84 1.17 -2.93
C LYS A 102 -9.83 0.25 -3.61
N SER A 103 -10.16 -0.30 -4.78
CA SER A 103 -9.27 -1.16 -5.58
C SER A 103 -7.99 -0.43 -6.01
N ASP A 104 -8.11 0.83 -6.39
CA ASP A 104 -6.99 1.65 -6.86
C ASP A 104 -6.12 2.16 -5.71
N LEU A 105 -6.71 2.45 -4.54
CA LEU A 105 -5.96 2.72 -3.32
C LEU A 105 -5.14 1.49 -2.92
N LEU A 106 -5.74 0.30 -2.90
CA LEU A 106 -5.05 -0.93 -2.55
C LEU A 106 -3.93 -1.26 -3.56
N ALA A 107 -4.20 -1.09 -4.86
CA ALA A 107 -3.20 -1.27 -5.91
C ALA A 107 -2.05 -0.25 -5.79
N THR A 108 -2.37 1.01 -5.50
CA THR A 108 -1.41 2.08 -5.24
C THR A 108 -0.53 1.75 -4.04
N LEU A 109 -1.13 1.32 -2.92
CA LEU A 109 -0.42 0.94 -1.71
C LEU A 109 0.57 -0.19 -2.00
N ARG A 110 0.10 -1.30 -2.57
CA ARG A 110 0.94 -2.46 -2.87
C ARG A 110 2.08 -2.13 -3.83
N GLU A 111 1.83 -1.31 -4.85
CA GLU A 111 2.87 -0.90 -5.77
C GLU A 111 3.90 0.04 -5.12
N LEU A 112 3.49 0.92 -4.21
CA LEU A 112 4.42 1.76 -3.43
C LEU A 112 5.27 0.92 -2.47
N LEU A 113 4.67 -0.06 -1.77
CA LEU A 113 5.40 -1.01 -0.92
C LEU A 113 6.40 -1.82 -1.74
N ARG A 114 6.00 -2.30 -2.92
CA ARG A 114 6.88 -3.02 -3.85
C ARG A 114 8.06 -2.16 -4.32
N GLN A 115 7.86 -0.85 -4.47
CA GLN A 115 8.91 0.11 -4.81
C GLN A 115 9.70 0.61 -3.59
N ARG A 116 9.40 0.13 -2.38
CA ARG A 116 9.98 0.60 -1.10
C ARG A 116 9.78 2.10 -0.84
N HIS A 117 8.67 2.67 -1.31
CA HIS A 117 8.26 4.03 -0.96
C HIS A 117 7.38 4.01 0.30
N CYS A 118 7.95 3.55 1.42
CA CYS A 118 7.21 3.29 2.66
C CYS A 118 6.56 4.53 3.30
N THR A 119 7.19 5.70 3.20
CA THR A 119 6.60 6.97 3.70
C THR A 119 5.32 7.33 2.96
N LEU A 120 5.32 7.24 1.63
CA LEU A 120 4.12 7.42 0.81
C LEU A 120 3.10 6.32 1.08
N ALA A 121 3.54 5.07 1.22
CA ALA A 121 2.66 3.95 1.53
C ALA A 121 1.91 4.14 2.86
N LEU A 122 2.55 4.69 3.90
CA LEU A 122 1.89 5.04 5.16
C LEU A 122 0.74 6.04 4.96
N HIS A 123 0.93 7.06 4.10
CA HIS A 123 -0.16 7.99 3.76
C HIS A 123 -1.31 7.29 3.05
N VAL A 124 -1.02 6.43 2.07
CA VAL A 124 -2.06 5.67 1.36
C VAL A 124 -2.79 4.70 2.29
N PHE A 125 -2.06 4.01 3.16
CA PHE A 125 -2.63 3.10 4.15
C PHE A 125 -3.52 3.84 5.13
N SER A 126 -3.10 5.01 5.61
CA SER A 126 -3.93 5.86 6.49
C SER A 126 -5.25 6.26 5.84
N THR A 127 -5.23 6.70 4.57
CA THR A 127 -6.46 7.02 3.83
C THR A 127 -7.35 5.79 3.62
N LEU A 128 -6.76 4.66 3.22
CA LEU A 128 -7.49 3.41 3.03
C LEU A 128 -8.15 2.95 4.34
N ARG A 129 -7.43 3.01 5.47
CA ARG A 129 -7.94 2.66 6.80
C ARG A 129 -9.11 3.56 7.19
N SER A 130 -8.98 4.87 7.04
CA SER A 130 -10.03 5.82 7.42
C SER A 130 -11.30 5.70 6.57
N GLU A 131 -11.19 5.35 5.29
CA GLU A 131 -12.35 5.31 4.38
C GLU A 131 -13.01 3.93 4.32
N TYR A 132 -12.22 2.85 4.42
CA TYR A 132 -12.68 1.49 4.10
C TYR A 132 -12.33 0.44 5.15
N GLY A 133 -11.60 0.82 6.20
CA GLY A 133 -10.94 -0.11 7.12
C GLY A 133 -9.75 -0.85 6.48
N ALA A 134 -9.00 -1.57 7.30
CA ALA A 134 -7.89 -2.41 6.86
C ALA A 134 -7.97 -3.78 7.53
N ASP A 135 -7.71 -4.85 6.77
CA ASP A 135 -7.62 -6.20 7.32
C ASP A 135 -6.24 -6.46 7.93
N LEU A 136 -6.15 -7.46 8.80
CA LEU A 136 -4.89 -7.81 9.47
C LEU A 136 -3.82 -8.31 8.49
N SER A 137 -4.25 -8.87 7.36
CA SER A 137 -3.35 -9.26 6.26
C SER A 137 -2.63 -8.03 5.68
N LEU A 138 -3.34 -6.92 5.46
CA LEU A 138 -2.74 -5.68 4.97
C LEU A 138 -1.86 -5.00 6.02
N TYR A 139 -2.25 -5.05 7.29
CA TYR A 139 -1.37 -4.65 8.40
C TYR A 139 -0.07 -5.48 8.39
N ALA A 140 -0.14 -6.79 8.12
CA ALA A 140 1.05 -7.63 7.99
C ALA A 140 1.94 -7.20 6.81
N GLU A 141 1.35 -6.91 5.64
CA GLU A 141 2.08 -6.38 4.47
C GLU A 141 2.82 -5.07 4.83
N MET A 142 2.16 -4.16 5.55
CA MET A 142 2.73 -2.90 6.03
C MET A 142 3.91 -3.13 6.99
N VAL A 143 3.71 -3.95 8.04
CA VAL A 143 4.75 -4.25 9.03
C VAL A 143 5.98 -4.86 8.35
N GLN A 144 5.79 -5.82 7.44
CA GLN A 144 6.90 -6.45 6.72
C GLN A 144 7.69 -5.43 5.90
N ALA A 145 7.01 -4.55 5.16
CA ALA A 145 7.67 -3.55 4.33
C ALA A 145 8.39 -2.48 5.15
N LEU A 146 7.79 -2.02 6.25
CA LEU A 146 8.39 -1.05 7.16
C LEU A 146 9.62 -1.64 7.86
N ALA A 147 9.52 -2.87 8.38
CA ALA A 147 10.63 -3.56 9.01
C ALA A 147 11.76 -3.84 8.02
N ALA A 148 11.46 -4.19 6.77
CA ALA A 148 12.46 -4.37 5.71
C ALA A 148 13.13 -3.06 5.26
N SER A 149 12.60 -1.91 5.70
CA SER A 149 13.14 -0.58 5.45
C SER A 149 13.69 0.06 6.74
N ASP A 150 13.90 -0.72 7.79
CA ASP A 150 14.39 -0.29 9.12
C ASP A 150 13.51 0.79 9.80
N MET A 151 12.25 0.91 9.39
CA MET A 151 11.28 1.90 9.92
C MET A 151 10.53 1.35 11.14
N HIS A 152 11.25 0.88 12.16
CA HIS A 152 10.65 0.20 13.32
C HIS A 152 9.74 1.09 14.17
N GLU A 153 10.05 2.38 14.29
CA GLU A 153 9.18 3.34 15.01
C GLU A 153 7.80 3.46 14.37
N HIS A 154 7.74 3.37 13.04
CA HIS A 154 6.48 3.37 12.30
C HIS A 154 5.72 2.06 12.44
N VAL A 155 6.42 0.93 12.64
CA VAL A 155 5.77 -0.33 13.01
C VAL A 155 5.10 -0.15 14.37
N ASP A 156 5.79 0.34 15.38
CA ASP A 156 5.20 0.51 16.71
C ASP A 156 4.01 1.47 16.71
N ARG A 157 4.13 2.60 16.00
CA ARG A 157 3.02 3.54 15.86
C ARG A 157 1.81 2.89 15.19
N LEU A 158 2.01 2.02 14.20
CA LEU A 158 0.92 1.29 13.55
C LEU A 158 0.17 0.38 14.55
N ILE A 159 0.87 -0.26 15.47
CA ILE A 159 0.26 -1.09 16.54
C ILE A 159 -0.43 -0.21 17.58
N LEU A 160 0.16 0.93 17.95
CA LEU A 160 -0.46 1.86 18.90
C LEU A 160 -1.78 2.42 18.36
N ASP A 161 -1.79 2.85 17.09
CA ASP A 161 -3.03 3.32 16.45
C ASP A 161 -4.12 2.23 16.47
N LEU A 162 -3.75 0.97 16.22
CA LEU A 162 -4.67 -0.18 16.24
C LEU A 162 -5.22 -0.45 17.67
N GLU A 163 -4.37 -0.29 18.69
CA GLU A 163 -4.76 -0.41 20.09
C GLU A 163 -5.71 0.72 20.52
N ASP A 164 -5.44 1.96 20.10
CA ASP A 164 -6.28 3.13 20.40
C ASP A 164 -7.67 3.01 19.76
N GLU A 165 -7.74 2.42 18.56
CA GLU A 165 -9.00 2.07 17.88
C GLU A 165 -9.75 0.90 18.59
N ASN A 166 -9.10 0.20 19.53
CA ASN A 166 -9.56 -1.05 20.17
C ASN A 166 -10.10 -2.08 19.15
N GLU A 167 -9.52 -2.08 17.95
CA GLU A 167 -10.03 -2.81 16.81
C GLU A 167 -9.09 -3.99 16.51
N ILE A 168 -9.50 -5.21 16.86
CA ILE A 168 -8.89 -6.41 16.28
C ILE A 168 -9.95 -7.47 16.02
N LYS A 169 -10.01 -7.91 14.76
CA LYS A 169 -10.92 -8.95 14.30
C LYS A 169 -10.22 -10.30 14.43
N CYS A 170 -10.54 -11.01 15.51
CA CYS A 170 -9.89 -12.28 15.84
C CYS A 170 -10.43 -13.50 15.07
N ASP A 171 -11.52 -13.31 14.32
CA ASP A 171 -12.17 -14.31 13.46
C ASP A 171 -11.37 -14.59 12.18
N ASP A 172 -10.62 -13.62 11.65
CA ASP A 172 -9.65 -13.86 10.56
C ASP A 172 -8.33 -14.44 11.12
N HIS A 173 -8.33 -15.74 11.42
CA HIS A 173 -7.16 -16.43 11.96
C HIS A 173 -5.93 -16.34 11.04
N LYS A 174 -6.13 -16.34 9.70
CA LYS A 174 -5.03 -16.26 8.74
C LYS A 174 -4.39 -14.88 8.75
N GLY A 175 -5.20 -13.82 8.69
CA GLY A 175 -4.72 -12.44 8.79
C GLY A 175 -4.06 -12.17 10.13
N LEU A 176 -4.69 -12.62 11.23
CA LEU A 176 -4.16 -12.47 12.59
C LEU A 176 -2.79 -13.17 12.75
N ALA A 177 -2.68 -14.43 12.33
CA ALA A 177 -1.41 -15.15 12.37
C ALA A 177 -0.35 -14.45 11.51
N SER A 178 -0.71 -13.99 10.30
CA SER A 178 0.22 -13.29 9.41
C SER A 178 0.72 -11.98 10.01
N PHE A 179 -0.17 -11.23 10.67
CA PHE A 179 0.15 -9.99 11.36
C PHE A 179 1.09 -10.22 12.54
N ILE A 180 0.78 -11.16 13.43
CA ILE A 180 1.63 -11.50 14.58
C ILE A 180 3.01 -11.98 14.08
N LYS A 181 3.05 -12.84 13.06
CA LYS A 181 4.32 -13.28 12.45
C LYS A 181 5.14 -12.10 11.93
N ALA A 182 4.51 -11.13 11.28
CA ALA A 182 5.20 -9.95 10.76
C ALA A 182 5.83 -9.11 11.88
N VAL A 183 5.11 -8.88 12.98
CA VAL A 183 5.58 -8.09 14.13
C VAL A 183 6.70 -8.84 14.89
N VAL A 184 6.55 -10.15 15.06
CA VAL A 184 7.58 -11.01 15.63
C VAL A 184 8.86 -11.00 14.79
N ALA A 185 8.71 -11.12 13.46
CA ALA A 185 9.83 -11.05 12.52
C ALA A 185 10.52 -9.67 12.53
N ALA A 186 9.77 -8.60 12.75
CA ALA A 186 10.26 -7.23 12.93
C ALA A 186 10.94 -6.99 14.30
N ARG A 187 11.03 -8.04 15.15
CA ARG A 187 11.63 -8.01 16.49
C ARG A 187 11.01 -6.98 17.44
N ARG A 188 9.71 -6.70 17.30
CA ARG A 188 8.98 -5.76 18.16
C ARG A 188 8.30 -6.51 19.30
N LYS A 189 9.03 -6.73 20.39
CA LYS A 189 8.54 -7.51 21.55
C LYS A 189 7.34 -6.83 22.20
N GLU A 190 7.48 -5.55 22.54
CA GLU A 190 6.47 -4.75 23.22
C GLU A 190 5.19 -4.65 22.37
N SER A 191 5.33 -4.47 21.06
CA SER A 191 4.19 -4.46 20.14
C SER A 191 3.52 -5.83 20.02
N THR A 192 4.28 -6.93 20.13
CA THR A 192 3.69 -8.29 20.17
C THR A 192 2.89 -8.50 21.46
N VAL A 193 3.38 -8.01 22.61
CA VAL A 193 2.62 -8.02 23.88
C VAL A 193 1.33 -7.21 23.73
N ARG A 194 1.38 -5.99 23.17
CA ARG A 194 0.19 -5.16 22.95
C ARG A 194 -0.87 -5.86 22.10
N ILE A 195 -0.46 -6.52 21.01
CA ILE A 195 -1.37 -7.30 20.18
C ILE A 195 -2.02 -8.42 20.98
N TYR A 196 -1.25 -9.16 21.78
CA TYR A 196 -1.81 -10.21 22.63
C TYR A 196 -2.82 -9.67 23.67
N GLU A 197 -2.51 -8.54 24.31
CA GLU A 197 -3.45 -7.89 25.22
C GLU A 197 -4.72 -7.41 24.51
N LEU A 198 -4.58 -6.84 23.31
CA LEU A 198 -5.72 -6.43 22.50
C LEU A 198 -6.59 -7.63 22.09
N MET A 199 -5.99 -8.74 21.69
CA MET A 199 -6.71 -10.00 21.41
C MET A 199 -7.53 -10.46 22.61
N LYS A 200 -6.95 -10.44 23.83
CA LYS A 200 -7.67 -10.79 25.07
C LYS A 200 -8.84 -9.85 25.33
N LYS A 201 -8.63 -8.53 25.18
CA LYS A 201 -9.68 -7.51 25.34
C LYS A 201 -10.84 -7.73 24.35
N SER A 202 -10.55 -8.18 23.13
CA SER A 202 -11.54 -8.51 22.11
C SER A 202 -12.22 -9.87 22.30
N GLY A 203 -11.97 -10.57 23.42
CA GLY A 203 -12.62 -11.83 23.76
C GLY A 203 -11.98 -13.06 23.11
N TYR A 204 -10.73 -12.99 22.65
CA TYR A 204 -10.04 -14.15 22.09
C TYR A 204 -9.78 -15.21 23.17
N GLY A 205 -10.30 -16.43 22.96
CA GLY A 205 -10.23 -17.51 23.94
C GLY A 205 -11.42 -17.58 24.91
N THR A 206 -12.28 -16.56 24.93
CA THR A 206 -13.49 -16.54 25.77
C THR A 206 -14.76 -16.50 24.93
N VAL A 207 -14.82 -15.58 23.97
CA VAL A 207 -15.93 -15.39 23.02
C VAL A 207 -15.62 -16.03 21.68
N THR A 208 -14.39 -15.86 21.19
CA THR A 208 -13.91 -16.48 19.95
C THR A 208 -13.04 -17.68 20.27
N ASP A 209 -13.33 -18.81 19.64
CA ASP A 209 -12.52 -20.02 19.82
C ASP A 209 -11.06 -19.77 19.38
N PRO A 210 -10.09 -20.18 20.20
CA PRO A 210 -8.68 -19.98 19.90
C PRO A 210 -8.25 -20.92 18.76
N ASP A 211 -7.67 -20.33 17.72
CA ASP A 211 -7.04 -21.07 16.63
C ASP A 211 -5.64 -21.57 17.06
N GLU A 212 -5.42 -22.88 16.94
CA GLU A 212 -4.19 -23.54 17.37
C GLU A 212 -2.95 -22.93 16.70
N TYR A 213 -3.04 -22.54 15.42
CA TYR A 213 -1.91 -22.00 14.68
C TYR A 213 -1.58 -20.57 15.11
N VAL A 214 -2.58 -19.71 15.33
CA VAL A 214 -2.39 -18.36 15.88
C VAL A 214 -1.67 -18.42 17.24
N VAL A 215 -2.12 -19.29 18.14
CA VAL A 215 -1.51 -19.41 19.46
C VAL A 215 -0.10 -19.99 19.36
N LYS A 216 0.16 -20.98 18.49
CA LYS A 216 1.54 -21.47 18.22
C LYS A 216 2.47 -20.35 17.75
N VAL A 217 1.98 -19.47 16.88
CA VAL A 217 2.72 -18.30 16.40
C VAL A 217 3.07 -17.36 17.55
N LEU A 218 2.12 -17.06 18.45
CA LEU A 218 2.35 -16.22 19.64
C LEU A 218 3.40 -16.83 20.58
N VAL A 219 3.21 -18.09 20.95
CA VAL A 219 4.11 -18.85 21.82
C VAL A 219 5.53 -18.85 21.24
N TYR A 220 5.66 -19.14 19.95
CA TYR A 220 6.96 -19.09 19.28
C TYR A 220 7.56 -17.69 19.32
N GLY A 221 6.74 -16.66 19.06
CA GLY A 221 7.15 -15.26 19.14
C GLY A 221 7.75 -14.91 20.49
N PHE A 222 7.05 -15.18 21.59
CA PHE A 222 7.52 -14.89 22.94
C PHE A 222 8.77 -15.70 23.33
N LYS A 223 8.82 -17.00 23.00
CA LYS A 223 10.07 -17.79 23.17
C LYS A 223 11.23 -17.20 22.39
N SER A 224 10.99 -16.70 21.18
CA SER A 224 12.04 -16.07 20.36
C SER A 224 12.57 -14.74 20.91
N PHE A 225 11.84 -14.14 21.85
CA PHE A 225 12.24 -12.95 22.62
C PHE A 225 12.86 -13.29 23.99
N GLY A 226 12.88 -14.57 24.38
CA GLY A 226 13.31 -15.01 25.71
C GLY A 226 12.23 -14.91 26.79
N GLU A 227 10.97 -14.62 26.42
CA GLU A 227 9.83 -14.52 27.34
C GLU A 227 9.21 -15.91 27.56
N GLU A 228 9.97 -16.82 28.17
CA GLU A 228 9.57 -18.23 28.36
C GLU A 228 8.34 -18.38 29.27
N ALA A 229 8.30 -17.62 30.38
CA ALA A 229 7.19 -17.66 31.33
C ALA A 229 5.85 -17.28 30.66
N LEU A 230 5.83 -16.21 29.86
CA LEU A 230 4.63 -15.78 29.14
C LEU A 230 4.24 -16.81 28.07
N ALA A 231 5.22 -17.42 27.39
CA ALA A 231 4.94 -18.46 26.41
C ALA A 231 4.33 -19.72 27.05
N GLU A 232 4.78 -20.12 28.24
CA GLU A 232 4.24 -21.23 29.01
C GLU A 232 2.83 -20.93 29.51
N GLU A 233 2.58 -19.72 30.01
CA GLU A 233 1.24 -19.26 30.40
C GLU A 233 0.25 -19.40 29.24
N ILE A 234 0.62 -18.92 28.05
CA ILE A 234 -0.21 -19.01 26.84
C ILE A 234 -0.45 -20.47 26.45
N GLN A 235 0.59 -21.33 26.47
CA GLN A 235 0.43 -22.76 26.18
C GLN A 235 -0.56 -23.43 27.14
N HIS A 236 -0.47 -23.11 28.44
CA HIS A 236 -1.35 -23.66 29.45
C HIS A 236 -2.80 -23.17 29.27
N ASN A 237 -3.00 -21.86 29.11
CA ASN A 237 -4.31 -21.23 28.97
C ASN A 237 -5.09 -21.80 27.76
N TYR A 238 -4.40 -22.06 26.66
CA TYR A 238 -5.01 -22.58 25.43
C TYR A 238 -4.85 -24.10 25.25
N LYS A 239 -4.36 -24.81 26.28
CA LYS A 239 -4.19 -26.28 26.31
C LYS A 239 -3.46 -26.83 25.08
N ILE A 240 -2.44 -26.12 24.59
CA ILE A 240 -1.72 -26.54 23.39
C ILE A 240 -0.74 -27.66 23.72
N VAL A 241 -0.86 -28.77 22.99
CA VAL A 241 0.11 -29.86 23.07
C VAL A 241 1.46 -29.32 22.58
N PRO A 242 2.56 -29.47 23.35
CA PRO A 242 3.87 -28.98 22.95
C PRO A 242 4.40 -29.78 21.76
N ALA A 243 4.00 -29.40 20.54
CA ALA A 243 4.64 -29.84 19.33
C ALA A 243 5.91 -29.00 19.10
N LYS A 244 6.96 -29.63 18.53
CA LYS A 244 8.20 -28.94 18.13
C LYS A 244 7.92 -27.99 16.96
N PHE A 245 7.39 -26.79 17.24
CA PHE A 245 7.24 -25.74 16.24
C PHE A 245 8.63 -25.24 15.85
N SER A 246 9.05 -25.53 14.62
CA SER A 246 10.42 -25.25 14.16
C SER A 246 10.52 -23.87 13.49
N ARG A 247 11.70 -23.24 13.61
CA ARG A 247 12.02 -21.98 12.91
C ARG A 247 11.78 -22.07 11.39
N THR A 248 11.97 -23.27 10.82
CA THR A 248 11.67 -23.57 9.42
C THR A 248 10.18 -23.39 9.14
N GLN A 249 9.27 -23.99 9.92
CA GLN A 249 7.82 -23.82 9.74
C GLN A 249 7.35 -22.36 9.90
N PHE A 250 7.99 -21.59 10.78
CA PHE A 250 7.72 -20.15 10.91
C PHE A 250 8.08 -19.38 9.62
N ASN A 251 9.21 -19.72 8.99
CA ASN A 251 9.75 -19.02 7.82
C ASN A 251 9.22 -19.53 6.46
N THR A 252 8.84 -20.80 6.33
CA THR A 252 8.48 -21.45 5.05
C THR A 252 7.13 -21.00 4.47
N LEU A 253 6.38 -20.14 5.17
CA LEU A 253 5.11 -19.59 4.66
C LEU A 253 5.19 -18.09 4.36
N ARG A 254 6.38 -17.61 3.98
CA ARG A 254 6.49 -16.43 3.11
C ARG A 254 6.12 -16.86 1.69
N ASN A 255 4.85 -16.78 1.32
CA ASN A 255 4.36 -16.63 -0.05
C ASN A 255 2.88 -16.27 -0.02
#